data_AF-A0A1N7SE70-F1
#
_entry.id   AF-A0A1N7SE70-F1
#
_cell.length_a   1.000
_cell.length_b   1.000
_cell.length_c   1.000
_cell.angle_alpha   90.00
_cell.angle_beta   90.00
_cell.angle_gamma   90.00
#
_symmetry.space_group_name_H-M   'P 1'
#
loop_
_entity.id
_entity.type
_entity.pdbx_description
1 polymer ?
#
loop_
_entity_poly.entity_id
_entity_poly.type
_entity_poly.pdbx_seq_one_letter_code
_entity_poly.pdbx_strand_id
1 'polypeptide(L)'
;MNWHEQAKQVLRAELVRRGVSVPELAQRLSLLGLEEAPDSLAVKISRGRFQLSFFLQCMSAIGADSVMIGVPRDDHQGEERENTNAPALKAKGNRPASS
;
A
#
# COMPACT_ATOMS: atom_id res chain seq x y z
N MET A 1 0.33 -5.82 -6.32
CA MET A 1 1.12 -5.22 -5.22
C MET A 1 1.26 -3.71 -5.35
N ASN A 2 1.14 -2.97 -4.24
CA ASN A 2 1.46 -1.55 -4.21
C ASN A 2 2.59 -1.26 -3.19
N TRP A 3 3.83 -1.31 -3.67
CA TRP A 3 5.03 -1.09 -2.87
C TRP A 3 5.12 0.33 -2.28
N HIS A 4 4.63 1.33 -3.02
CA HIS A 4 4.62 2.72 -2.56
C HIS A 4 3.63 2.94 -1.41
N GLU A 5 2.49 2.25 -1.45
CA GLU A 5 1.54 2.25 -0.34
C GLU A 5 2.18 1.71 0.94
N GLN A 6 2.92 0.60 0.84
CA GLN A 6 3.64 0.06 2.00
C GLN A 6 4.71 1.02 2.50
N ALA A 7 5.50 1.61 1.60
CA ALA A 7 6.56 2.54 1.96
C ALA A 7 6.03 3.74 2.77
N LYS A 8 4.93 4.36 2.32
CA LYS A 8 4.34 5.48 3.06
C LYS A 8 3.70 5.04 4.37
N GLN A 9 3.11 3.85 4.44
CA GLN A 9 2.52 3.32 5.67
C GLN A 9 3.58 3.09 6.74
N VAL A 10 4.72 2.52 6.38
CA VAL A 10 5.86 2.34 7.30
C VAL A 10 6.31 3.69 7.87
N LEU A 11 6.56 4.68 7.02
CA LEU A 11 6.98 6.01 7.48
C LEU A 11 5.92 6.66 8.38
N ARG A 12 4.64 6.61 8.00
CA ARG A 12 3.55 7.18 8.82
C ARG A 12 3.39 6.46 10.16
N ALA A 13 3.52 5.15 10.19
CA ALA A 13 3.44 4.37 11.42
C ALA A 13 4.52 4.82 12.42
N GLU A 14 5.75 5.05 11.94
CA GLU A 14 6.84 5.51 12.80
C GLU A 14 6.66 6.95 13.30
N LEU A 15 6.03 7.83 12.51
CA LEU A 15 5.63 9.16 12.95
C LEU A 15 4.55 9.11 14.04
N VAL A 16 3.50 8.31 13.83
CA VAL A 16 2.42 8.13 14.80
C VAL A 16 2.94 7.52 16.10
N ARG A 17 3.80 6.50 16.03
CA ARG A 17 4.41 5.83 17.19
C ARG A 17 5.18 6.80 18.08
N ARG A 18 5.73 7.88 17.51
CA ARG A 18 6.52 8.90 18.20
C ARG A 18 5.78 10.22 18.43
N GLY A 19 4.50 10.29 18.06
CA GLY A 19 3.70 11.52 18.18
C GLY A 19 4.23 12.69 17.35
N VAL A 20 4.94 12.42 16.25
CA VAL A 20 5.54 13.45 15.39
C VAL A 20 4.59 13.77 14.24
N SER A 21 4.24 15.05 14.08
CA SER A 21 3.45 15.53 12.94
C SER A 21 4.32 15.77 11.71
N VAL A 22 3.72 15.88 10.52
CA VAL A 22 4.49 16.20 9.30
C VAL A 22 5.16 17.58 9.37
N PRO A 23 4.49 18.65 9.87
CA PRO A 23 5.17 19.94 10.08
C PRO A 23 6.33 19.85 11.07
N GLU A 24 6.19 19.09 12.15
CA GLU A 24 7.26 18.85 13.11
C GLU A 24 8.44 18.10 12.47
N LEU A 25 8.16 17.08 11.67
CA LEU A 25 9.19 16.37 10.90
C LEU A 25 9.94 17.32 9.97
N ALA A 26 9.24 18.22 9.27
CA ALA A 26 9.87 19.22 8.40
C ALA A 26 10.86 20.11 9.16
N GLN A 27 10.47 20.58 10.35
CA GLN A 27 11.35 21.37 11.22
C GLN A 27 12.59 20.57 11.64
N ARG A 28 12.42 19.31 12.07
CA ARG A 28 13.54 18.46 12.48
C ARG A 28 14.47 18.09 11.33
N LEU A 29 13.94 17.88 10.12
CA LEU A 29 14.75 17.64 8.93
C LEU A 29 15.58 18.87 8.55
N SER A 30 15.03 20.08 8.73
CA SER A 30 15.76 21.32 8.51
C SER A 30 16.98 21.45 9.44
N LEU A 31 16.86 21.01 10.70
CA LEU A 31 18.00 20.95 11.63
C LEU A 31 19.12 19.98 11.18
N LEU A 32 18.80 19.01 10.32
CA LEU A 32 19.76 18.09 9.70
C LEU A 32 20.26 18.58 8.32
N GLY A 33 19.91 19.81 7.93
CA GLY A 33 20.30 20.41 6.64
C GLY A 33 19.40 20.00 5.47
N LEU A 34 18.24 19.39 5.73
CA LEU A 34 17.25 19.07 4.69
C LEU A 34 16.05 20.00 4.78
N GLU A 35 16.03 21.01 3.93
CA GLU A 35 14.92 21.96 3.84
C GLU A 35 13.79 21.39 2.97
N GLU A 36 12.68 21.03 3.60
CA GLU A 36 11.45 20.60 2.95
C GLU A 36 10.28 21.39 3.54
N ALA A 37 9.48 22.02 2.69
CA ALA A 37 8.26 22.67 3.14
C ALA A 37 7.25 21.61 3.64
N PRO A 38 6.48 21.87 4.72
CA PRO A 38 5.52 20.90 5.27
C PRO A 38 4.55 20.31 4.24
N ASP A 39 4.05 21.14 3.31
CA ASP A 39 3.11 20.70 2.27
C ASP A 39 3.80 19.81 1.23
N SER A 40 4.99 20.19 0.75
CA SER A 40 5.79 19.38 -0.17
C SER A 40 6.18 18.05 0.47
N LEU A 41 6.54 18.06 1.75
CA LEU A 41 6.83 16.87 2.53
C LEU A 41 5.61 15.96 2.65
N ALA A 42 4.44 16.52 2.96
CA ALA A 42 3.19 15.76 3.03
C ALA A 42 2.84 15.10 1.68
N VAL A 43 3.03 15.82 0.57
CA VAL A 43 2.84 15.27 -0.79
C VAL A 43 3.86 14.17 -1.09
N LYS A 44 5.13 14.36 -0.75
CA LYS A 44 6.20 13.36 -0.95
C LYS A 44 5.91 12.07 -0.17
N ILE A 45 5.53 12.19 1.10
CA ILE A 45 5.15 11.05 1.94
C ILE A 45 3.89 10.38 1.40
N SER A 46 2.84 11.14 1.07
CA SER A 46 1.57 10.56 0.60
C SER A 46 1.69 9.77 -0.70
N ARG A 47 2.64 10.13 -1.58
CA ARG A 47 2.94 9.39 -2.81
C ARG A 47 3.74 8.10 -2.57
N GLY A 48 4.46 7.97 -1.46
CA GLY A 48 5.28 6.80 -1.15
C GLY A 48 6.48 6.59 -2.10
N ARG A 49 6.92 7.66 -2.77
CA ARG A 49 8.03 7.65 -3.75
C ARG A 49 9.18 8.52 -3.26
N PHE A 50 9.85 8.06 -2.21
CA PHE A 50 11.03 8.70 -1.66
C PHE A 50 12.21 7.73 -1.63
N GLN A 51 13.42 8.27 -1.69
CA GLN A 51 14.64 7.49 -1.59
C GLN A 51 14.79 6.94 -0.16
N LEU A 52 15.48 5.80 -0.02
CA LEU A 52 15.77 5.22 1.29
C LEU A 52 16.64 6.16 2.15
N SER A 53 17.55 6.92 1.54
CA SER A 53 18.33 7.96 2.22
C SER A 53 17.43 8.97 2.97
N PHE A 54 16.41 9.48 2.28
CA PHE A 54 15.42 10.37 2.87
C PHE A 54 14.64 9.69 4.02
N PHE A 55 14.28 8.42 3.86
CA PHE A 55 13.65 7.65 4.92
C PHE A 55 14.55 7.55 6.16
N LEU A 56 15.83 7.24 5.99
CA LEU A 56 16.81 7.17 7.08
C LEU A 56 17.01 8.54 7.76
N GLN A 57 17.02 9.62 6.99
CA GLN A 57 17.04 10.98 7.55
C GLN A 57 15.79 11.25 8.39
N CYS A 58 14.61 10.82 7.94
CA CYS A 58 13.38 10.91 8.75
C CYS A 58 13.51 10.11 10.05
N MET A 59 14.05 8.88 9.98
CA MET A 59 14.25 8.03 11.16
C MET A 59 15.20 8.68 12.16
N SER A 60 16.32 9.22 11.69
CA SER A 60 17.26 9.98 12.51
C SER A 60 16.59 11.20 13.15
N ALA A 61 15.86 12.00 12.36
CA ALA A 61 15.16 13.21 12.82
C ALA A 61 14.13 12.93 13.92
N ILE A 62 13.49 11.75 13.91
CA ILE A 62 12.50 11.37 14.92
C ILE A 62 13.08 10.52 16.06
N GLY A 63 14.37 10.20 16.04
CA GLY A 63 15.01 9.34 17.06
C GLY A 63 14.55 7.88 16.96
N ALA A 64 14.48 7.33 15.74
CA ALA A 64 14.19 5.94 15.50
C ALA A 64 15.48 5.13 15.28
N ASP A 65 15.84 4.32 16.27
CA ASP A 65 17.02 3.43 16.18
C ASP A 65 16.77 2.18 15.32
N SER A 66 15.53 1.72 15.25
CA SER A 66 15.11 0.58 14.44
C SER A 66 13.70 0.74 13.92
N VAL A 67 13.41 0.10 12.79
CA VAL A 67 12.10 0.09 12.14
C VAL A 67 11.76 -1.31 11.67
N MET A 68 10.55 -1.76 12.00
CA MET A 68 10.00 -2.99 11.44
C MET A 68 9.31 -2.70 10.12
N ILE A 69 9.81 -3.29 9.03
CA ILE A 69 9.25 -3.14 7.69
C ILE A 69 8.43 -4.38 7.35
N GLY A 70 7.10 -4.22 7.30
CA GLY A 70 6.23 -5.23 6.71
C GLY A 70 6.46 -5.28 5.20
N VAL A 71 6.77 -6.45 4.65
CA VAL A 71 6.91 -6.66 3.21
C VAL A 71 5.59 -7.21 2.68
N PRO A 72 4.94 -6.58 1.69
CA PRO A 72 3.75 -7.14 1.06
C PRO A 72 4.13 -8.51 0.48
N ARG A 73 3.36 -9.55 0.80
CA ARG A 73 3.49 -10.87 0.18
C ARG A 73 2.42 -10.98 -0.90
N ASP A 74 2.77 -11.57 -2.04
CA ASP A 74 1.80 -11.86 -3.11
C ASP A 74 1.07 -13.12 -2.66
N ASP A 75 -0.02 -12.92 -1.94
CA ASP A 75 -0.96 -14.00 -1.67
C ASP A 75 -1.75 -14.22 -2.96
N HIS A 76 -1.24 -15.06 -3.86
CA HIS A 76 -1.98 -15.58 -5.02
C HIS A 76 -3.11 -16.52 -4.58
N GLN A 77 -3.96 -16.12 -3.65
CA GLN A 77 -5.13 -16.90 -3.25
C GLN A 77 -6.33 -16.54 -4.14
N GLY A 78 -6.43 -17.25 -5.26
CA GLY A 78 -7.70 -17.78 -5.78
C GLY A 78 -8.56 -16.88 -6.67
N GLU A 79 -8.15 -16.67 -7.93
CA GLU A 79 -9.12 -16.59 -9.04
C GLU A 79 -9.56 -18.02 -9.44
N GLU A 80 -10.26 -18.73 -8.55
CA GLU A 80 -10.94 -19.99 -8.90
C GLU A 80 -12.28 -20.10 -8.16
N ARG A 81 -13.18 -19.14 -8.40
CA ARG A 81 -14.64 -19.32 -8.32
C ARG A 81 -15.19 -18.39 -9.39
N GLU A 82 -15.50 -18.85 -10.59
CA GLU A 82 -16.81 -19.45 -10.89
C GLU A 82 -16.78 -20.00 -12.32
N ASN A 83 -16.42 -21.27 -12.51
CA ASN A 83 -16.69 -22.00 -13.76
C ASN A 83 -17.14 -23.42 -13.39
N THR A 84 -18.37 -23.53 -12.91
CA THR A 84 -19.08 -24.81 -12.88
C THR A 84 -20.56 -24.54 -13.12
N ASN A 85 -21.00 -24.71 -14.38
CA ASN A 85 -22.00 -25.73 -14.71
C ASN A 85 -22.18 -25.83 -16.23
N ALA A 86 -21.60 -26.89 -16.80
CA ALA A 86 -22.00 -27.46 -18.08
C ALA A 86 -23.19 -28.44 -17.88
N PRO A 87 -23.75 -29.03 -18.94
CA PRO A 87 -25.11 -28.85 -19.42
C PRO A 87 -26.17 -29.76 -18.76
N ALA A 88 -27.38 -29.26 -18.57
CA ALA A 88 -28.53 -30.09 -18.25
C ALA A 88 -29.07 -30.78 -19.52
N LEU A 89 -28.66 -32.02 -19.75
CA LEU A 89 -29.28 -32.93 -20.72
C LEU A 89 -30.32 -33.81 -19.99
N LYS A 90 -31.59 -33.72 -20.39
CA LYS A 90 -32.64 -34.77 -20.39
C LYS A 90 -33.97 -34.11 -20.80
N ALA A 91 -34.90 -34.69 -21.56
CA ALA A 91 -34.96 -35.78 -22.52
C ALA A 91 -36.36 -35.70 -23.17
N LYS A 92 -36.44 -35.93 -24.49
CA LYS A 92 -37.59 -36.45 -25.27
C LYS A 92 -39.02 -35.93 -25.02
N GLY A 93 -39.56 -35.33 -26.10
CA GLY A 93 -41.00 -35.21 -26.33
C GLY A 93 -41.31 -34.82 -27.78
N ASN A 94 -40.82 -35.60 -28.76
CA ASN A 94 -41.23 -35.46 -30.16
C ASN A 94 -42.37 -36.43 -30.47
N ARG A 95 -43.46 -35.94 -31.06
CA ARG A 95 -44.22 -36.62 -32.12
C ARG A 95 -45.10 -35.60 -32.87
N PRO A 96 -45.45 -35.87 -34.14
CA PRO A 96 -45.25 -34.93 -35.23
C PRO A 96 -46.57 -34.47 -35.87
N ALA A 97 -46.40 -33.59 -36.86
CA ALA A 97 -47.37 -32.87 -37.67
C ALA A 97 -48.45 -33.70 -38.37
N SER A 98 -49.55 -33.01 -38.70
CA SER A 98 -50.42 -33.06 -39.90
C SER A 98 -51.79 -32.49 -39.48
N SER A 99 -52.50 -31.63 -40.21
CA SER A 99 -52.42 -31.16 -41.60
C SER A 99 -53.12 -29.81 -41.71
#